data_AF-A0A355AJV6-F1
#
_entry.id   AF-A0A355AJV6-F1
#
_cell.length_a   1.000
_cell.length_b   1.000
_cell.length_c   1.000
_cell.angle_alpha   90.00
_cell.angle_beta   90.00
_cell.angle_gamma   90.00
#
_symmetry.space_group_name_H-M   'P 1'
#
loop_
_entity.id
_entity.type
_entity.pdbx_description
1 polymer ?
#
loop_
_entity_poly.entity_id
_entity_poly.type
_entity_poly.pdbx_seq_one_letter_code
_entity_poly.pdbx_strand_id
1 'polypeptide(L)' 'MPRYRCPSCCCGSALVLHPPKGAIPICASCRTPLEKQPVVKAIPLLVLLAVGSVLVASSIPLLFDPNPQPPLRRSRQIT' A
#
# COMPACT_ATOMS: atom_id res chain seq x y z
N MET A 1 -8.14 17.01 -1.70
CA MET A 1 -7.83 18.35 -1.12
C MET A 1 -6.34 18.43 -0.83
N PRO A 2 -5.62 19.47 -1.28
CA PRO A 2 -4.20 19.64 -0.96
C PRO A 2 -4.02 19.85 0.54
N ARG A 3 -3.07 19.14 1.13
CA ARG A 3 -2.70 19.26 2.55
C ARG A 3 -1.43 20.08 2.65
N TYR A 4 -1.37 21.00 3.61
CA TYR A 4 -0.20 21.84 3.85
C TYR A 4 0.36 21.61 5.25
N ARG A 5 1.69 21.64 5.40
CA ARG A 5 2.40 21.51 6.69
C ARG A 5 3.42 22.63 6.88
N CYS A 6 3.61 23.04 8.13
CA CYS A 6 4.65 24.00 8.53
C CYS A 6 5.99 23.26 8.71
N PRO A 7 7.09 23.69 8.05
CA PRO A 7 8.40 23.04 8.20
C PRO A 7 9.15 23.48 9.46
N SER A 8 8.93 24.71 9.93
CA SER A 8 9.64 25.30 11.07
C SER A 8 8.98 24.98 12.42
N CYS A 9 7.67 24.82 12.40
CA CYS A 9 6.84 24.62 13.56
C CYS A 9 6.07 23.33 13.38
N CYS A 10 6.23 22.35 14.27
CA CYS A 10 5.43 21.12 14.24
C CYS A 10 3.97 21.38 14.69
N CYS A 11 3.34 22.45 14.20
CA CYS A 11 1.99 22.86 14.52
C CYS A 11 0.97 21.86 13.97
N GLY A 12 0.87 20.71 14.62
CA GLY A 12 -0.25 19.78 14.55
C GLY A 12 -0.68 19.32 13.16
N SER A 13 -1.97 18.97 13.10
CA SER A 13 -2.65 18.41 11.94
C SER A 13 -2.54 19.32 10.71
N ALA A 14 -2.41 18.71 9.52
CA ALA A 14 -2.31 19.43 8.26
C ALA A 14 -3.48 20.41 8.07
N LEU A 15 -3.16 21.70 7.92
CA LEU A 15 -4.14 22.74 7.68
C LEU A 15 -4.65 22.60 6.23
N VAL A 16 -5.94 22.28 6.08
CA VAL A 16 -6.60 22.25 4.78
C VAL A 16 -7.01 23.68 4.46
N LEU A 17 -6.09 24.44 3.88
CA LEU A 17 -6.36 25.80 3.41
C LEU A 17 -6.83 25.74 1.94
N HIS A 18 -7.82 26.54 1.60
CA HIS A 18 -8.17 26.88 0.21
C HIS A 18 -7.55 28.25 -0.13
N PRO A 19 -6.23 28.34 -0.34
CA PRO A 19 -5.64 29.62 -0.70
C PRO A 19 -6.18 30.08 -2.05
N PRO A 20 -6.29 31.39 -2.28
CA PRO A 20 -6.56 31.93 -3.61
C PRO A 20 -5.49 31.44 -4.59
N LYS A 21 -5.86 31.29 -5.87
CA LYS A 21 -4.99 30.71 -6.90
C LYS A 21 -3.66 31.47 -6.94
N GLY A 22 -2.55 30.77 -6.70
CA GLY A 22 -1.20 31.33 -6.71
C GLY A 22 -0.68 31.85 -5.38
N ALA A 23 -1.49 31.88 -4.31
CA ALA A 23 -1.01 32.27 -2.99
C ALA A 23 -0.38 31.09 -2.23
N ILE A 24 0.78 31.34 -1.62
CA ILE A 24 1.44 30.39 -0.72
C ILE A 24 0.90 30.67 0.69
N PRO A 25 0.21 29.70 1.32
CA PRO A 25 -0.37 29.94 2.62
C PRO A 25 0.73 30.02 3.69
N ILE A 26 0.55 30.91 4.67
CA ILE A 26 1.52 31.20 5.72
C ILE A 26 1.07 30.57 7.04
N CYS A 27 2.00 30.03 7.83
CA CYS A 27 1.68 29.51 9.15
C CYS A 27 1.26 30.66 10.10
N ALA A 28 0.16 30.49 10.83
CA ALA A 28 -0.34 31.49 11.78
C ALA A 28 0.60 31.71 12.98
N SER A 29 1.40 30.71 13.35
CA SER A 29 2.26 30.75 14.54
C SER A 29 3.62 31.37 14.24
N CYS A 30 4.41 30.78 13.34
CA CYS A 30 5.79 31.18 13.06
C CYS A 30 5.95 32.01 11.77
N ARG A 31 4.86 32.32 11.08
CA ARG A 31 4.84 33.11 9.83
C ARG A 31 5.68 32.55 8.68
N THR A 32 6.07 31.27 8.72
CA THR A 32 6.79 30.63 7.60
C THR A 32 5.83 30.16 6.50
N PRO A 33 6.26 30.12 5.23
CA PRO A 33 5.46 29.55 4.15
C PRO A 33 5.19 28.06 4.41
N LEU A 34 3.95 27.63 4.20
CA LEU A 34 3.55 26.24 4.36
C LEU A 34 3.91 25.44 3.11
N GLU A 35 4.40 24.23 3.32
CA GLU A 35 4.78 23.32 2.25
C GLU A 35 3.62 22.38 1.90
N LYS A 36 3.42 22.13 0.60
CA LYS A 36 2.41 21.21 0.12
C LYS A 36 2.86 19.78 0.42
N GLN A 37 2.09 19.09 1.25
CA GLN A 37 2.39 17.73 1.62
C GLN A 37 2.20 16.82 0.39
N PRO A 38 3.17 15.94 0.09
CA PRO A 38 3.00 14.94 -0.96
C PRO A 38 1.82 14.05 -0.58
N VAL A 39 0.84 13.94 -1.49
CA VAL A 39 -0.24 12.97 -1.33
C VAL A 39 0.42 11.61 -1.42
N VAL A 40 0.42 10.86 -0.32
CA VAL A 40 0.92 9.49 -0.29
C VAL A 40 0.13 8.74 -1.37
N LYS A 41 0.79 8.43 -2.49
CA LYS A 41 0.16 7.72 -3.59
C LYS A 41 -0.26 6.35 -3.04
N ALA A 42 -1.46 5.89 -3.34
CA ALA A 42 -1.98 4.60 -2.88
C ALA A 42 -1.20 3.37 -3.42
N ILE A 43 -0.08 3.60 -4.13
CA ILE A 43 0.75 2.58 -4.78
C ILE A 43 1.23 1.52 -3.77
N PRO A 44 1.81 1.85 -2.60
CA PRO A 44 2.27 0.82 -1.68
C PRO A 44 1.13 -0.08 -1.18
N LEU A 45 -0.06 0.49 -0.97
CA LEU A 45 -1.24 -0.26 -0.55
C LEU A 45 -1.75 -1.19 -1.67
N LEU A 46 -1.74 -0.71 -2.91
CA LEU A 46 -2.11 -1.51 -4.09
C LEU A 46 -1.15 -2.68 -4.29
N VAL A 47 0.17 -2.46 -4.12
CA VAL A 47 1.18 -3.53 -4.18
C VAL A 47 0.91 -4.57 -3.09
N LEU A 48 0.63 -4.13 -1.86
CA LEU A 48 0.33 -5.02 -0.75
C LEU A 48 -0.90 -5.90 -1.04
N LEU A 49 -1.97 -5.32 -1.58
CA LEU A 49 -3.20 -6.03 -1.93
C LEU A 49 -2.99 -7.00 -3.10
N ALA A 50 -2.25 -6.59 -4.13
CA ALA A 50 -2.00 -7.43 -5.30
C ALA A 50 -1.14 -8.65 -4.92
N VAL A 51 -0.02 -8.43 -4.22
CA VAL A 51 0.87 -9.52 -3.80
C VAL A 51 0.17 -10.43 -2.80
N GLY A 52 -0.52 -9.87 -1.80
CA GLY A 52 -1.25 -10.63 -0.79
C GLY A 52 -2.37 -11.50 -1.39
N SER A 53 -3.14 -10.98 -2.35
CA SER A 53 -4.21 -11.74 -3.00
C SER A 53 -3.68 -12.91 -3.84
N VAL A 54 -2.58 -12.72 -4.57
CA VAL A 54 -1.93 -13.80 -5.33
C VAL A 54 -1.40 -14.89 -4.39
N LEU A 55 -0.79 -14.51 -3.26
CA LEU A 55 -0.31 -15.46 -2.23
C LEU A 55 -1.45 -16.26 -1.59
N VAL A 56 -2.59 -15.63 -1.31
CA VAL A 56 -3.76 -16.34 -0.77
C VAL A 56 -4.33 -17.28 -1.83
N ALA A 57 -4.54 -16.82 -3.06
CA ALA A 57 -5.08 -17.65 -4.13
C ALA A 57 -4.19 -18.87 -4.44
N SER A 58 -2.86 -18.70 -4.42
CA SER A 58 -1.91 -19.80 -4.65
C SER A 58 -1.81 -20.80 -3.49
N SER A 59 -2.28 -20.45 -2.30
CA SER A 59 -2.33 -21.36 -1.13
C SER A 59 -3.58 -22.25 -1.08
N ILE A 60 -4.58 -22.00 -1.92
CA ILE A 60 -5.86 -22.73 -1.93
C ILE A 60 -5.85 -24.09 -2.69
N PRO A 61 -4.85 -24.53 -3.49
CA PRO A 61 -4.96 -25.83 -4.18
C PRO A 61 -4.86 -27.04 -3.23
N LEU A 62 -4.66 -26.84 -1.92
CA LEU A 62 -4.53 -27.92 -0.93
C LEU A 62 -5.82 -28.26 -0.17
N LEU A 63 -6.89 -27.47 -0.26
CA LEU A 63 -8.15 -27.75 0.46
C LEU A 63 -9.22 -28.44 -0.39
N PHE A 64 -9.07 -28.49 -1.72
CA PHE A 64 -10.09 -29.01 -2.63
C PHE A 64 -9.67 -30.23 -3.47
N ASP A 65 -8.54 -30.86 -3.16
CA ASP A 65 -8.10 -32.09 -3.84
C ASP A 65 -8.29 -33.32 -2.92
N PRO A 66 -9.44 -34.02 -2.98
CA PRO A 66 -9.59 -35.31 -2.35
C PRO A 66 -9.21 -36.41 -3.35
N ASN A 67 -7.97 -36.52 -3.81
CA ASN A 67 -7.50 -37.82 -4.30
C ASN A 67 -5.98 -38.05 -4.18
N PRO A 68 -5.53 -38.89 -3.21
CA PRO A 68 -4.15 -39.34 -3.17
C PRO A 68 -3.90 -40.32 -4.33
N GLN A 69 -3.07 -39.95 -5.30
CA GLN A 69 -2.56 -40.93 -6.26
C GLN A 69 -1.80 -42.04 -5.51
N PRO A 70 -2.16 -43.33 -5.65
CA PRO A 70 -1.43 -44.41 -5.00
C PRO A 70 -0.02 -44.55 -5.60
N PRO A 71 0.99 -44.93 -4.81
CA PRO A 71 2.34 -45.14 -5.33
C PRO A 71 2.34 -46.31 -6.32
N LEU A 72 2.71 -46.04 -7.58
CA LEU A 72 2.90 -47.07 -8.58
C LEU A 72 4.05 -47.98 -8.12
N ARG A 73 3.70 -49.12 -7.52
CA ARG A 73 4.65 -50.13 -7.05
C ARG A 73 5.49 -50.58 -8.25
N ARG A 74 6.79 -50.32 -8.14
CA ARG A 74 7.88 -50.86 -8.96
C ARG A 74 7.61 -52.34 -9.28
N SER A 75 7.14 -52.64 -10.49
CA SER A 75 7.14 -54.00 -11.02
C SER A 75 8.35 -54.15 -11.94
N ARG A 76 9.22 -55.03 -11.49
CA ARG A 76 10.48 -55.45 -12.09
C ARG A 76 10.15 -56.49 -13.16
N GLN A 77 10.53 -56.23 -14.41
CA GLN A 77 10.51 -57.20 -15.51
C GLN A 77 11.58 -56.66 -16.48
N ILE A 78 12.81 -57.15 -16.66
CA ILE A 78 13.39 -58.52 -16.71
C ILE A 78 12.43 -59.50 -17.36
N THR A 79 12.34 -59.48 -18.69
CA THR A 79 12.95 -60.48 -19.58
C THR A 79 12.74 -60.02 -21.03
#